data_AF-A0A1Q4WYP1-F1
#
_entry.id   AF-A0A1Q4WYP1-F1
#
_cell.length_a   1.000
_cell.length_b   1.000
_cell.length_c   1.000
_cell.angle_alpha   90.00
_cell.angle_beta   90.00
_cell.angle_gamma   90.00
#
_symmetry.space_group_name_H-M   'P 1'
#
loop_
_entity.id
_entity.type
_entity.pdbx_description
1 polymer ?
#
loop_
_entity_poly.entity_id
_entity_poly.type
_entity_poly.pdbx_seq_one_letter_code
_entity_poly.pdbx_strand_id
1 'polypeptide(L)'
;MTTPLDDAALTAFLEGQESTWLAEQLMLVADEDPITRIRLTAAAGSESAVDGARTVVLAGVADHVPGETAGDSGDDALHRLLDLLDDLADYGFEDESADIADEAREIYLGRHGEDGGECLARLHAIADGEEDEDDDR
;
A
#
# COMPACT_ATOMS: atom_id res chain seq x y z
N MET A 1 -22.32 -19.98 -3.90
CA MET A 1 -22.75 -18.68 -4.46
C MET A 1 -22.35 -17.64 -3.44
N THR A 2 -21.22 -16.97 -3.64
CA THR A 2 -20.81 -15.82 -2.83
C THR A 2 -21.33 -14.59 -3.56
N THR A 3 -22.48 -14.08 -3.15
CA THR A 3 -22.89 -12.75 -3.58
C THR A 3 -21.83 -11.79 -3.07
N PRO A 4 -21.23 -10.94 -3.91
CA PRO A 4 -20.32 -9.90 -3.41
C PRO A 4 -21.08 -9.09 -2.35
N LEU A 5 -20.48 -8.94 -1.17
CA LEU A 5 -20.99 -8.01 -0.18
C LEU A 5 -20.91 -6.61 -0.78
N ASP A 6 -22.04 -5.91 -0.82
CA ASP A 6 -22.03 -4.48 -1.08
C ASP A 6 -21.62 -3.71 0.19
N ASP A 7 -21.19 -2.46 0.03
CA ASP A 7 -20.66 -1.64 1.13
C ASP A 7 -21.67 -1.46 2.27
N ALA A 8 -22.96 -1.44 1.94
CA ALA A 8 -24.04 -1.34 2.92
C ALA A 8 -24.15 -2.62 3.76
N ALA A 9 -24.10 -3.80 3.13
CA ALA A 9 -24.10 -5.08 3.82
C ALA A 9 -22.83 -5.29 4.65
N LEU A 10 -21.67 -4.83 4.17
CA LEU A 10 -20.43 -4.86 4.93
C LEU A 10 -20.51 -3.95 6.16
N THR A 11 -20.96 -2.71 5.99
CA THR A 11 -21.14 -1.75 7.10
C THR A 11 -22.08 -2.32 8.17
N ALA A 12 -23.26 -2.81 7.75
CA ALA A 12 -24.23 -3.40 8.67
C ALA A 12 -23.68 -4.65 9.39
N PHE A 13 -22.86 -5.45 8.70
CA PHE A 13 -22.17 -6.58 9.32
C PHE A 13 -21.20 -6.10 10.40
N LEU A 14 -20.32 -5.15 10.08
CA LEU A 14 -19.30 -4.61 10.99
C LEU A 14 -19.92 -3.94 12.22
N GLU A 15 -20.94 -3.10 12.02
CA GLU A 15 -21.69 -2.43 13.10
C GLU A 15 -22.42 -3.44 14.00
N GLY A 16 -22.79 -4.60 13.46
CA GLY A 16 -23.45 -5.67 14.20
C GLY A 16 -22.52 -6.55 15.05
N GLN A 17 -21.19 -6.37 14.96
CA GLN A 17 -20.23 -7.18 15.72
C GLN A 17 -19.84 -6.56 17.05
N GLU A 18 -19.47 -7.41 18.00
CA GLU A 18 -18.81 -6.98 19.24
C GLU A 18 -17.43 -6.39 18.93
N SER A 19 -17.16 -5.18 19.40
CA SER A 19 -15.90 -4.46 19.14
C SER A 19 -14.65 -5.24 19.55
N THR A 20 -14.68 -5.93 20.70
CA THR A 20 -13.58 -6.79 21.15
C THR A 20 -13.33 -7.94 20.19
N TRP A 21 -14.38 -8.60 19.70
CA TRP A 21 -14.25 -9.68 18.74
C TRP A 21 -13.69 -9.18 17.41
N LEU A 22 -14.17 -8.03 16.91
CA LEU A 22 -13.64 -7.45 15.67
C LEU A 22 -12.16 -7.10 15.80
N ALA A 23 -11.75 -6.52 16.93
CA ALA A 23 -10.35 -6.22 17.21
C ALA A 23 -9.50 -7.50 17.25
N GLU A 24 -9.99 -8.58 17.86
CA GLU A 24 -9.29 -9.87 17.86
C GLU A 24 -9.10 -10.43 16.45
N GLN A 25 -10.11 -10.35 15.58
CA GLN A 25 -9.98 -10.82 14.20
C GLN A 25 -9.01 -9.97 13.37
N LEU A 26 -9.05 -8.65 13.54
CA LEU A 26 -8.10 -7.75 12.88
C LEU A 26 -6.66 -8.02 13.32
N MET A 27 -6.44 -8.26 14.61
CA MET A 27 -5.12 -8.63 15.13
C MET A 27 -4.65 -9.99 14.60
N LEU A 28 -5.54 -10.97 14.46
CA LEU A 28 -5.22 -12.27 13.87
C LEU A 28 -4.74 -12.13 12.42
N VAL A 29 -5.43 -11.34 11.60
CA VAL A 29 -5.02 -11.09 10.21
C VAL A 29 -3.72 -10.28 10.16
N ALA A 30 -3.55 -9.28 11.03
CA ALA A 30 -2.33 -8.49 11.15
C ALA A 30 -1.10 -9.35 11.52
N ASP A 31 -1.31 -10.44 12.26
CA ASP A 31 -0.26 -11.39 12.58
C ASP A 31 0.24 -12.20 11.39
N GLU A 32 -0.64 -12.48 10.42
CA GLU A 32 -0.32 -13.23 9.22
C GLU A 32 0.22 -12.35 8.09
N ASP A 33 -0.17 -11.07 8.05
CA ASP A 33 0.14 -10.16 6.96
C ASP A 33 0.71 -8.82 7.46
N PRO A 34 2.02 -8.56 7.24
CA PRO A 34 2.67 -7.33 7.66
C PRO A 34 2.03 -6.06 7.09
N ILE A 35 1.52 -6.09 5.85
CA ILE A 35 0.87 -4.93 5.21
C ILE A 35 -0.41 -4.56 5.97
N THR A 36 -1.25 -5.54 6.30
CA THR A 36 -2.45 -5.32 7.12
C THR A 36 -2.10 -4.74 8.49
N ARG A 37 -1.03 -5.24 9.14
CA ARG A 37 -0.58 -4.66 10.41
C ARG A 37 -0.21 -3.18 10.27
N ILE A 38 0.51 -2.82 9.22
CA ILE A 38 0.91 -1.44 8.96
C ILE A 38 -0.32 -0.56 8.70
N ARG A 39 -1.27 -1.00 7.86
CA ARG A 39 -2.53 -0.29 7.60
C ARG A 39 -3.32 -0.01 8.88
N LEU A 40 -3.46 -1.01 9.76
CA LEU A 40 -4.14 -0.82 11.04
C LEU A 40 -3.39 0.15 11.97
N THR A 41 -2.06 0.12 11.94
CA THR A 41 -1.22 1.03 12.72
C THR A 41 -1.31 2.46 12.21
N ALA A 42 -1.36 2.66 10.90
CA ALA A 42 -1.54 3.95 10.24
C ALA A 42 -2.95 4.51 10.48
N ALA A 43 -3.99 3.69 10.33
CA ALA A 43 -5.37 4.06 10.63
C ALA A 43 -5.58 4.45 12.12
N ALA A 44 -4.73 3.94 13.02
CA ALA A 44 -4.70 4.35 14.42
C ALA A 44 -3.91 5.66 14.66
N GLY A 45 -3.33 6.27 13.62
CA GLY A 45 -2.56 7.50 13.65
C GLY A 45 -1.15 7.35 14.23
N SER A 46 -0.56 6.16 14.18
CA SER A 46 0.77 5.91 14.75
C SER A 46 1.87 6.05 13.70
N GLU A 47 2.79 6.99 13.92
CA GLU A 47 3.97 7.25 13.07
C GLU A 47 4.85 6.01 12.85
N SER A 48 4.82 5.04 13.78
CA SER A 48 5.52 3.76 13.60
C SER A 48 5.07 2.96 12.37
N ALA A 49 3.90 3.28 11.80
CA ALA A 49 3.45 2.72 10.54
C ALA A 49 4.37 3.12 9.38
N VAL A 50 4.89 4.35 9.38
CA VAL A 50 5.80 4.86 8.35
C VAL A 50 7.09 4.06 8.32
N ASP A 51 7.71 3.83 9.49
CA ASP A 51 8.92 3.00 9.60
C ASP A 51 8.70 1.58 9.09
N GLY A 52 7.53 1.02 9.41
CA GLY A 52 7.10 -0.30 8.95
C GLY A 52 6.91 -0.36 7.44
N ALA A 53 6.19 0.62 6.88
CA ALA A 53 5.94 0.72 5.45
C ALA A 53 7.25 0.88 4.68
N ARG A 54 8.11 1.82 5.09
CA ARG A 54 9.43 2.03 4.49
C ARG A 54 10.22 0.72 4.43
N THR A 55 10.28 -0.02 5.54
CA THR A 55 11.01 -1.29 5.60
C THR A 55 10.48 -2.31 4.59
N VAL A 56 9.16 -2.49 4.52
CA VAL A 56 8.55 -3.52 3.67
C VAL A 56 8.57 -3.12 2.20
N VAL A 57 8.29 -1.86 1.88
CA VAL A 57 8.28 -1.33 0.50
C VAL A 57 9.67 -1.40 -0.11
N LEU A 58 10.69 -0.88 0.57
CA LEU A 58 12.06 -0.88 0.03
C LEU A 58 12.60 -2.31 -0.16
N ALA A 59 12.28 -3.22 0.76
CA ALA A 59 12.63 -4.63 0.62
C ALA A 59 11.91 -5.27 -0.59
N GLY A 60 10.60 -5.05 -0.72
CA GLY A 60 9.81 -5.61 -1.82
C GLY A 60 10.24 -5.08 -3.19
N VAL A 61 10.57 -3.79 -3.29
CA VAL A 61 11.12 -3.19 -4.52
C VAL A 61 12.50 -3.77 -4.85
N ALA A 62 13.37 -3.96 -3.85
CA ALA A 62 14.69 -4.55 -4.06
C ALA A 62 14.63 -6.01 -4.53
N ASP A 63 13.66 -6.77 -4.03
CA ASP A 63 13.43 -8.17 -4.35
C ASP A 63 12.60 -8.37 -5.63
N HIS A 64 11.98 -7.31 -6.17
CA HIS A 64 11.17 -7.38 -7.37
C HIS A 64 12.00 -7.75 -8.62
N VAL A 65 11.47 -8.68 -9.40
CA VAL A 65 12.02 -9.13 -10.68
C VAL A 65 10.96 -9.01 -11.78
N PRO A 66 11.09 -8.01 -12.68
CA PRO A 66 10.14 -7.79 -13.76
C PRO A 66 10.04 -9.01 -14.70
N GLY A 67 8.82 -9.47 -14.98
CA GLY A 67 8.54 -10.41 -16.07
C GLY A 67 8.87 -11.89 -15.82
N GLU A 68 9.23 -12.32 -14.61
CA GLU A 68 9.54 -13.73 -14.33
C GLU A 68 8.31 -14.66 -14.19
N THR A 69 7.09 -14.14 -14.12
CA THR A 69 5.89 -14.98 -14.06
C THR A 69 4.80 -14.49 -14.99
N ALA A 70 4.64 -15.17 -16.12
CA ALA A 70 3.34 -15.25 -16.81
C ALA A 70 2.37 -16.03 -15.91
N GLY A 71 1.86 -15.34 -14.88
CA GLY A 71 1.09 -15.89 -13.76
C GLY A 71 1.29 -15.13 -12.44
N ASP A 72 0.91 -13.85 -12.40
CA ASP A 72 0.15 -13.20 -11.31
C ASP A 72 0.59 -13.49 -9.85
N SER A 73 1.76 -13.00 -9.44
CA SER A 73 2.05 -12.90 -7.98
C SER A 73 3.17 -11.93 -7.62
N GLY A 74 4.20 -11.79 -8.46
CA GLY A 74 5.32 -10.87 -8.22
C GLY A 74 4.95 -9.40 -8.47
N ASP A 75 4.22 -9.15 -9.56
CA ASP A 75 3.68 -7.82 -9.87
C ASP A 75 2.56 -7.49 -8.86
N ASP A 76 1.64 -8.42 -8.58
CA ASP A 76 0.60 -8.23 -7.56
C ASP A 76 1.16 -7.88 -6.17
N ALA A 77 2.31 -8.47 -5.80
CA ALA A 77 2.97 -8.15 -4.54
C ALA A 77 3.54 -6.72 -4.53
N LEU A 78 4.13 -6.27 -5.64
CA LEU A 78 4.65 -4.90 -5.74
C LEU A 78 3.50 -3.89 -5.80
N HIS A 79 2.45 -4.15 -6.58
CA HIS A 79 1.24 -3.33 -6.62
C HIS A 79 0.64 -3.17 -5.23
N ARG A 80 0.56 -4.26 -4.45
CA ARG A 80 0.06 -4.21 -3.07
C ARG A 80 0.93 -3.35 -2.14
N LEU A 81 2.23 -3.29 -2.38
CA LEU A 81 3.14 -2.41 -1.63
C LEU A 81 3.00 -0.95 -2.04
N LEU A 82 2.72 -0.68 -3.31
CA LEU A 82 2.43 0.67 -3.79
C LEU A 82 1.06 1.14 -3.27
N ASP A 83 0.04 0.27 -3.27
CA ASP A 83 -1.26 0.56 -2.67
C ASP A 83 -1.14 0.92 -1.17
N LEU A 84 -0.17 0.35 -0.45
CA LEU A 84 0.11 0.72 0.94
C LEU A 84 0.59 2.16 1.07
N LEU A 85 1.33 2.69 0.09
CA LEU A 85 1.76 4.09 0.08
C LEU A 85 0.56 5.02 -0.14
N ASP A 86 -0.34 4.66 -1.04
CA ASP A 86 -1.59 5.39 -1.26
C ASP A 86 -2.44 5.40 0.03
N ASP A 87 -2.58 4.23 0.69
CA ASP A 87 -3.29 4.15 1.97
C ASP A 87 -2.64 5.03 3.06
N LEU A 88 -1.30 5.12 3.11
CA LEU A 88 -0.62 5.98 4.06
C LEU A 88 -0.94 7.46 3.82
N ALA A 89 -0.95 7.89 2.56
CA ALA A 89 -1.37 9.24 2.20
C ALA A 89 -2.82 9.49 2.64
N ASP A 90 -3.74 8.56 2.37
CA ASP A 90 -5.14 8.63 2.81
C ASP A 90 -5.30 8.70 4.35
N TYR A 91 -4.34 8.16 5.11
CA TYR A 91 -4.31 8.24 6.57
C TYR A 91 -3.61 9.49 7.12
N GLY A 92 -3.17 10.42 6.27
CA GLY A 92 -2.53 11.68 6.65
C GLY A 92 -1.01 11.62 6.82
N PHE A 93 -0.36 10.69 6.11
CA PHE A 93 1.11 10.57 6.01
C PHE A 93 1.58 10.81 4.57
N GLU A 94 1.03 11.84 3.92
CA GLU A 94 1.26 12.15 2.51
C GLU A 94 2.76 12.43 2.23
N ASP A 95 3.38 13.27 3.06
CA ASP A 95 4.79 13.65 2.94
C ASP A 95 5.69 12.41 3.12
N GLU A 96 5.43 11.59 4.15
CA GLU A 96 6.22 10.39 4.40
C GLU A 96 6.02 9.32 3.32
N SER A 97 4.81 9.22 2.75
CA SER A 97 4.51 8.32 1.65
C SER A 97 5.31 8.70 0.40
N ALA A 98 5.33 9.99 0.06
CA ALA A 98 6.12 10.52 -1.05
C ALA A 98 7.62 10.28 -0.86
N ASP A 99 8.15 10.52 0.35
CA ASP A 99 9.55 10.24 0.70
C ASP A 99 9.90 8.74 0.50
N ILE A 100 9.03 7.83 0.93
CA ILE A 100 9.25 6.38 0.74
C ILE A 100 9.18 6.02 -0.75
N ALA A 101 8.27 6.61 -1.51
CA ALA A 101 8.16 6.39 -2.94
C ALA A 101 9.41 6.85 -3.70
N ASP A 102 10.01 7.98 -3.30
CA ASP A 102 11.26 8.47 -3.90
C ASP A 102 12.43 7.51 -3.60
N GLU A 103 12.57 7.07 -2.35
CA GLU A 103 13.60 6.07 -1.99
C GLU A 103 13.41 4.76 -2.76
N ALA A 104 12.16 4.30 -2.89
CA ALA A 104 11.83 3.11 -3.66
C ALA A 104 12.15 3.29 -5.16
N ARG A 105 11.86 4.47 -5.71
CA ARG A 105 12.19 4.84 -7.10
C ARG A 105 13.68 4.74 -7.37
N GLU A 106 14.52 5.28 -6.48
CA GLU A 106 15.97 5.20 -6.61
C GLU A 106 16.47 3.75 -6.64
N ILE A 107 15.93 2.89 -5.77
CA ILE A 107 16.27 1.46 -5.73
C ILE A 107 15.84 0.77 -7.03
N TYR A 108 14.61 1.02 -7.49
CA TYR A 108 14.07 0.41 -8.71
C TYR A 108 14.92 0.78 -9.93
N LEU A 109 15.20 2.08 -10.10
CA LEU A 109 16.04 2.61 -11.19
C LEU A 109 17.46 2.03 -11.14
N GLY A 110 18.04 1.91 -9.94
CA GLY A 110 19.37 1.34 -9.77
C GLY A 110 19.47 -0.12 -10.21
N ARG A 111 18.36 -0.87 -10.17
CA ARG A 111 18.31 -2.30 -10.51
C ARG A 111 17.87 -2.56 -11.95
N HIS A 112 16.84 -1.86 -12.41
CA HIS A 112 16.15 -2.14 -13.68
C HIS A 112 16.37 -1.05 -14.74
N GLY A 113 16.81 0.15 -14.33
CA GLY A 113 16.94 1.31 -15.19
C GLY A 113 15.58 1.96 -15.51
N GLU A 114 15.59 2.91 -16.46
CA GLU A 114 14.37 3.51 -17.01
C GLU A 114 13.73 2.55 -18.03
N ASP A 115 13.07 1.51 -17.53
CA ASP A 115 12.40 0.51 -18.37
C ASP A 115 11.02 0.97 -18.90
N GLY A 116 10.53 2.11 -18.39
CA GLY A 116 9.20 2.64 -18.73
C GLY A 116 8.05 1.76 -18.23
N GLY A 117 8.31 0.90 -17.23
CA GLY A 117 7.32 0.02 -16.64
C GLY A 117 6.29 0.76 -15.80
N GLU A 118 5.11 0.15 -15.64
CA GLU A 118 4.00 0.68 -14.83
C GLU A 118 4.42 0.97 -13.39
N CYS A 119 5.21 0.08 -12.78
CA CYS A 119 5.65 0.23 -11.38
C CYS A 119 6.53 1.47 -11.20
N LEU A 120 7.46 1.73 -12.12
CA LEU A 120 8.30 2.92 -12.10
C LEU A 120 7.45 4.18 -12.28
N ALA A 121 6.50 4.17 -13.21
CA ALA A 121 5.58 5.29 -13.42
C ALA A 121 4.72 5.57 -12.17
N ARG A 122 4.26 4.53 -11.46
CA ARG A 122 3.49 4.67 -10.24
C ARG A 122 4.32 5.22 -9.07
N LEU A 123 5.57 4.78 -8.92
CA LEU A 123 6.50 5.37 -7.95
C LEU A 123 6.76 6.85 -8.22
N HIS A 124 6.87 7.25 -9.48
CA HIS A 124 6.95 8.66 -9.85
C HIS A 124 5.70 9.43 -9.41
N ALA A 125 4.51 8.93 -9.75
CA ALA A 125 3.26 9.60 -9.40
C ALA A 125 3.09 9.79 -7.89
N ILE A 126 3.44 8.79 -7.08
CA ILE A 126 3.34 8.89 -5.62
C ILE A 126 4.40 9.85 -5.06
N ALA A 127 5.65 9.77 -5.54
CA ALA A 127 6.76 10.59 -5.04
C ALA A 127 6.61 12.07 -5.38
N ASP A 128 6.11 12.37 -6.58
CA ASP A 128 5.93 13.75 -7.02
C ASP A 128 4.64 14.37 -6.42
N GLY A 129 3.85 13.56 -5.69
CA GLY A 129 2.46 13.83 -5.33
C GLY A 129 1.59 13.76 -6.58
N GLU A 130 0.32 13.37 -6.46
CA GLU A 130 -0.62 13.74 -7.51
C GLU A 130 -0.55 15.27 -7.61
N GLU A 131 0.14 15.79 -8.64
CA GLU A 131 -0.13 17.14 -9.12
C GLU A 131 -1.60 17.09 -9.52
N ASP A 132 -2.48 17.38 -8.55
CA ASP A 132 -3.85 17.75 -8.83
C ASP A 132 -3.74 18.72 -10.01
N GLU A 133 -4.33 18.34 -11.14
CA GLU A 133 -4.55 19.22 -12.28
C GLU A 133 -5.54 20.33 -11.87
N ASP A 134 -5.20 21.10 -10.84
CA ASP A 134 -5.78 22.37 -10.46
C ASP A 134 -4.96 23.49 -11.12
N ASP A 135 -4.87 23.47 -12.45
CA ASP A 135 -4.64 24.71 -13.19
C ASP A 135 -5.33 24.71 -14.57
N ASP A 136 -6.08 25.79 -14.80
CA ASP A 136 -6.80 26.22 -16.01
C ASP A 136 -8.13 25.54 -16.41
N ARG A 137 -9.25 25.97 -15.77
CA ARG A 137 -10.42 26.51 -16.51
C ARG A 137 -11.41 27.39 -15.74
#